data_AF-A0A941ZEL3-F1
#
_entry.id   AF-A0A941ZEL3-F1
#
_cell.length_a   1.000
_cell.length_b   1.000
_cell.length_c   1.000
_cell.angle_alpha   90.00
_cell.angle_beta   90.00
_cell.angle_gamma   90.00
#
_symmetry.space_group_name_H-M   'P 1'
#
loop_
_entity.id
_entity.type
_entity.pdbx_description
1 polymer ?
#
loop_
_entity_poly.entity_id
_entity_poly.type
_entity_poly.pdbx_seq_one_letter_code
_entity_poly.pdbx_strand_id
1 'polypeptide(L)'
;ARQGLEVERAARRVRIHGLVLRGFADERVDLEVHCSKGTYVRTLADDIGEALGCGAHLTGLRRTAIGAFDIGDAVPLERLQSLPADALDGFLLPADALLAALPRADLDSRQTADLLQGRAVAMPGAAPGTTWRVYGAGRFLGIHESSLK
;
A
#
# COMPACT_ATOMS: atom_id res chain seq x y z
N ALA A 1 -20.72 11.02 -14.17
CA ALA A 1 -20.90 11.94 -13.02
C ALA A 1 -20.90 13.42 -13.44
N ARG A 2 -19.77 14.08 -13.73
CA ARG A 2 -19.75 15.55 -14.02
C ARG A 2 -20.52 15.98 -15.28
N GLN A 3 -20.76 15.06 -16.21
CA GLN A 3 -21.58 15.29 -17.41
C GLN A 3 -23.02 14.75 -17.27
N GLY A 4 -23.45 14.36 -16.05
CA GLY A 4 -24.75 13.71 -15.82
C GLY A 4 -24.87 12.29 -16.37
N LEU A 5 -23.91 11.82 -17.16
CA LEU A 5 -23.88 10.46 -17.68
C LEU A 5 -23.51 9.47 -16.55
N GLU A 6 -24.43 8.56 -16.27
CA GLU A 6 -24.16 7.36 -15.49
C GLU A 6 -23.35 6.38 -16.33
N VAL A 7 -22.27 5.89 -15.74
CA VAL A 7 -21.45 4.84 -16.35
C VAL A 7 -21.64 3.63 -15.47
N GLU A 8 -22.15 2.55 -16.05
CA GLU A 8 -22.28 1.28 -15.36
C GLU A 8 -20.90 0.82 -14.89
N ARG A 9 -20.76 0.61 -13.58
CA ARG A 9 -19.52 0.18 -12.95
C ARG A 9 -19.70 -1.25 -12.48
N ALA A 10 -18.90 -2.15 -13.04
CA ALA A 10 -18.86 -3.53 -12.57
C ALA A 10 -18.56 -3.56 -11.06
N ALA A 11 -19.37 -4.31 -10.32
CA ALA A 11 -19.17 -4.52 -8.89
C ALA A 11 -17.81 -5.18 -8.66
N ARG A 12 -17.01 -4.59 -7.75
CA ARG A 12 -15.69 -5.11 -7.40
C ARG A 12 -15.76 -5.78 -6.04
N ARG A 13 -15.35 -7.05 -5.98
CA ARG A 13 -15.27 -7.75 -4.69
C ARG A 13 -14.20 -7.10 -3.82
N VAL A 14 -14.61 -6.66 -2.63
CA VAL A 14 -13.75 -6.14 -1.57
C VAL A 14 -13.97 -6.94 -0.30
N ARG A 15 -13.08 -6.79 0.67
CA ARG A 15 -13.18 -7.41 2.00
C ARG A 15 -13.04 -6.35 3.07
N ILE A 16 -14.00 -6.30 3.98
CA ILE A 16 -13.87 -5.59 5.25
C ILE A 16 -13.27 -6.59 6.23
N HIS A 17 -12.04 -6.34 6.65
CA HIS A 17 -11.30 -7.15 7.62
C HIS A 17 -11.69 -6.80 9.06
N GLY A 18 -12.07 -5.54 9.31
CA GLY A 18 -12.54 -5.07 10.60
C GLY A 18 -13.36 -3.79 10.44
N LEU A 19 -14.41 -3.67 11.24
CA LEU A 19 -15.29 -2.51 11.29
C LEU A 19 -15.60 -2.22 12.76
N VAL A 20 -15.14 -1.06 13.24
CA VAL A 20 -15.24 -0.68 14.66
C VAL A 20 -15.99 0.63 14.77
N LEU A 21 -17.06 0.64 15.57
CA LEU A 21 -17.74 1.86 15.97
C LEU A 21 -16.89 2.59 17.02
N ARG A 22 -16.38 3.77 16.68
CA ARG A 22 -15.59 4.62 17.58
C ARG A 22 -16.46 5.64 18.32
N GLY A 23 -17.56 6.06 17.71
CA GLY A 23 -18.48 7.01 18.31
C GLY A 23 -19.80 7.07 17.55
N PHE A 24 -20.86 7.39 18.27
CA PHE A 24 -22.17 7.67 17.70
C PHE A 24 -22.82 8.79 18.51
N ALA A 25 -23.08 9.93 17.88
CA ALA A 25 -23.71 11.08 18.49
C ALA A 25 -24.49 11.86 17.44
N ASP A 26 -25.70 12.28 17.79
CA ASP A 26 -26.63 12.96 16.88
C ASP A 26 -26.81 12.15 15.58
N GLU A 27 -26.54 12.77 14.43
CA GLU A 27 -26.59 12.17 13.09
C GLU A 27 -25.20 11.79 12.58
N ARG A 28 -24.24 11.56 13.49
CA ARG A 28 -22.84 11.25 13.15
C ARG A 28 -22.39 9.91 13.71
N VAL A 29 -21.80 9.11 12.84
CA VAL A 29 -21.17 7.83 13.14
C VAL A 29 -19.68 7.95 12.82
N ASP A 30 -18.83 7.67 13.80
CA ASP A 30 -17.39 7.54 13.60
C ASP A 30 -17.01 6.06 13.51
N LEU A 31 -16.49 5.67 12.35
CA LEU A 31 -16.10 4.29 12.05
C LEU A 31 -14.61 4.20 11.78
N GLU A 32 -13.97 3.18 12.35
CA GLU A 32 -12.67 2.71 11.92
C GLU A 32 -12.83 1.47 11.05
N VAL A 33 -12.21 1.50 9.87
CA VAL A 33 -12.38 0.47 8.84
C VAL A 33 -11.02 -0.09 8.42
N HIS A 34 -10.80 -1.38 8.65
CA HIS A 34 -9.72 -2.14 8.05
C HIS A 34 -10.27 -2.89 6.84
N CYS A 35 -9.79 -2.58 5.64
CA CYS A 35 -10.34 -3.10 4.39
C CYS A 35 -9.27 -3.43 3.35
N SER A 36 -9.64 -4.28 2.39
CA SER A 36 -8.77 -4.65 1.27
C SER A 36 -8.57 -3.48 0.30
N LYS A 37 -7.54 -3.57 -0.56
CA LYS A 37 -7.32 -2.62 -1.66
C LYS A 37 -8.56 -2.44 -2.54
N GLY A 38 -8.77 -1.22 -3.02
CA GLY A 38 -9.88 -0.89 -3.92
C GLY A 38 -11.23 -0.67 -3.23
N THR A 39 -11.28 -0.68 -1.90
CA THR A 39 -12.49 -0.35 -1.14
C THR A 39 -12.79 1.15 -1.25
N TYR A 40 -14.00 1.48 -1.70
CA TYR A 40 -14.50 2.85 -1.70
C TYR A 40 -15.25 3.10 -0.39
N VAL A 41 -14.58 3.74 0.58
CA VAL A 41 -15.18 4.04 1.90
C VAL A 41 -16.46 4.89 1.78
N ARG A 42 -16.58 5.70 0.71
CA ARG A 42 -17.81 6.45 0.41
C ARG A 42 -18.99 5.55 0.10
N THR A 43 -18.79 4.53 -0.73
CA THR A 43 -19.83 3.54 -1.05
C THR A 43 -20.16 2.71 0.19
N LEU A 44 -19.15 2.34 0.99
CA LEU A 44 -19.42 1.66 2.26
C LEU A 44 -20.31 2.48 3.20
N ALA A 45 -20.09 3.80 3.28
CA ALA A 45 -20.95 4.68 4.07
C ALA A 45 -22.38 4.72 3.53
N ASP A 46 -22.53 4.87 2.20
CA ASP A 46 -23.82 4.84 1.50
C ASP A 46 -24.58 3.52 1.77
N ASP A 47 -23.92 2.37 1.57
CA ASP A 47 -24.47 1.04 1.83
C ASP A 47 -24.93 0.87 3.30
N ILE A 48 -24.14 1.37 4.26
CA ILE A 48 -24.52 1.36 5.69
C ILE A 48 -25.75 2.23 5.93
N GLY A 49 -25.80 3.42 5.32
CA GLY A 49 -26.94 4.32 5.41
C GLY A 49 -28.22 3.76 4.80
N GLU A 50 -28.12 3.11 3.64
CA GLU A 50 -29.24 2.38 3.02
C GLU A 50 -29.72 1.25 3.93
N ALA A 51 -28.80 0.45 4.48
CA ALA A 51 -29.15 -0.63 5.41
C ALA A 51 -29.84 -0.13 6.69
N LEU A 52 -29.53 1.09 7.13
CA LEU A 52 -30.18 1.76 8.26
C LEU A 52 -31.49 2.47 7.87
N GLY A 53 -31.78 2.61 6.57
CA GLY A 53 -33.01 3.22 6.05
C GLY A 53 -33.05 4.75 6.08
N CYS A 54 -31.93 5.43 6.37
CA CYS A 54 -31.83 6.89 6.43
C CYS A 54 -30.89 7.49 5.38
N GLY A 55 -30.06 6.67 4.74
CA GLY A 55 -28.96 7.13 3.90
C GLY A 55 -27.81 7.69 4.73
N ALA A 56 -26.60 7.72 4.15
CA ALA A 56 -25.44 8.29 4.80
C ALA A 56 -24.40 8.75 3.78
N HIS A 57 -23.57 9.70 4.17
CA HIS A 57 -22.45 10.16 3.37
C HIS A 57 -21.26 10.49 4.26
N LEU A 58 -20.06 10.48 3.69
CA LEU A 58 -18.87 10.87 4.45
C LEU A 58 -18.84 12.38 4.65
N THR A 59 -18.66 12.80 5.90
CA THR A 59 -18.34 14.18 6.28
C THR A 59 -16.85 14.36 6.56
N GLY A 60 -16.15 13.27 6.91
CA GLY A 60 -14.70 13.23 7.11
C GLY A 60 -14.14 11.87 6.72
N LEU A 61 -12.89 11.86 6.24
CA LEU A 61 -12.16 10.63 5.94
C LEU A 61 -10.68 10.85 6.18
N ARG A 62 -10.08 10.01 7.02
CA ARG A 62 -8.63 9.98 7.24
C ARG A 62 -8.13 8.56 7.06
N ARG A 63 -7.17 8.37 6.16
CA ARG A 63 -6.45 7.11 6.04
C ARG A 63 -5.36 7.07 7.10
N THR A 64 -5.45 6.11 8.02
CA THR A 64 -4.53 5.99 9.16
C THR A 64 -3.40 4.99 8.94
N ALA A 65 -3.51 4.10 7.94
CA ALA A 65 -2.47 3.13 7.61
C ALA A 65 -2.54 2.64 6.15
N ILE A 66 -1.41 2.16 5.64
CA ILE A 66 -1.26 1.45 4.36
C ILE A 66 -0.18 0.36 4.52
N GLY A 67 -0.58 -0.90 4.46
CA GLY A 67 0.36 -2.02 4.57
C GLY A 67 1.09 -1.98 5.91
N ALA A 68 2.42 -1.87 5.87
CA ALA A 68 3.26 -1.77 7.06
C ALA A 68 3.44 -0.35 7.61
N PHE A 69 2.90 0.67 6.93
CA PHE A 69 3.05 2.07 7.32
C PHE A 69 1.78 2.60 7.97
N ASP A 70 1.94 3.46 8.97
CA ASP A 70 0.86 4.18 9.60
C ASP A 70 0.98 5.70 9.45
N ILE A 71 0.00 6.42 9.97
CA ILE A 71 -0.08 7.87 9.87
C ILE A 71 0.98 8.59 10.73
N GLY A 72 1.56 7.91 11.71
CA GLY A 72 2.70 8.38 12.48
C GLY A 72 4.00 8.41 11.68
N ASP A 73 4.14 7.53 10.68
CA ASP A 73 5.25 7.57 9.72
C ASP A 73 5.14 8.75 8.73
N ALA A 74 3.95 9.35 8.61
CA ALA A 74 3.70 10.40 7.65
C ALA A 74 4.31 11.74 8.08
N VAL A 75 4.92 12.43 7.12
CA VAL A 75 5.46 13.78 7.32
C VAL A 75 4.44 14.81 6.85
N PRO A 76 4.04 15.79 7.70
CA PRO A 76 3.17 16.87 7.27
C PRO A 76 3.77 17.67 6.11
N LEU A 77 2.93 18.06 5.15
CA LEU A 77 3.38 18.79 3.96
C LEU A 77 4.02 20.13 4.34
N GLU A 78 3.46 20.82 5.32
CA GLU A 78 3.92 22.11 5.81
C GLU A 78 5.36 22.01 6.34
N ARG A 79 5.68 20.88 6.99
CA ARG A 79 7.05 20.60 7.45
C ARG A 79 8.01 20.47 6.28
N LEU A 80 7.65 19.69 5.26
CA LEU A 80 8.49 19.52 4.07
C LEU A 80 8.69 20.85 3.32
N GLN A 81 7.65 21.69 3.22
CA GLN A 81 7.72 22.98 2.55
C GLN A 81 8.62 24.00 3.26
N SER A 82 8.83 23.84 4.57
CA SER A 82 9.72 24.71 5.36
C SER A 82 11.20 24.38 5.24
N LEU A 83 11.55 23.27 4.59
CA LEU A 83 12.92 22.78 4.49
C LEU A 83 13.55 23.16 3.14
N PRO A 84 14.89 23.30 3.08
CA PRO A 84 15.58 23.44 1.81
C PRO A 84 15.49 22.13 1.00
N ALA A 85 15.55 22.23 -0.32
CA ALA A 85 15.31 21.10 -1.23
C ALA A 85 16.29 19.94 -1.03
N ASP A 86 17.54 20.24 -0.66
CA ASP A 86 18.60 19.26 -0.40
C ASP A 86 18.38 18.45 0.89
N ALA A 87 17.54 18.92 1.80
CA ALA A 87 17.17 18.20 3.02
C ALA A 87 16.01 17.21 2.81
N LEU A 88 15.30 17.27 1.67
CA LEU A 88 14.11 16.45 1.43
C LEU A 88 14.43 14.97 1.25
N ASP A 89 15.58 14.64 0.66
CA ASP A 89 16.01 13.26 0.45
C ASP A 89 16.17 12.49 1.78
N GLY A 90 16.42 13.19 2.90
CA GLY A 90 16.49 12.60 4.24
C GLY A 90 15.16 12.03 4.74
N PHE A 91 14.04 12.34 4.10
CA PHE A 91 12.71 11.78 4.41
C PHE A 91 12.34 10.59 3.53
N LEU A 92 13.15 10.27 2.52
CA LEU A 92 12.92 9.11 1.68
C LEU A 92 13.30 7.84 2.42
N LEU A 93 12.37 6.88 2.45
CA LEU A 93 12.65 5.52 2.89
C LEU A 93 13.47 4.77 1.83
N PRO A 94 14.16 3.68 2.20
CA PRO A 94 14.80 2.80 1.24
C PRO A 94 13.84 2.36 0.12
N ALA A 95 14.36 2.21 -1.10
CA ALA A 95 13.56 1.89 -2.28
C ALA A 95 12.76 0.57 -2.15
N ASP A 96 13.19 -0.33 -1.27
CA ASP A 96 12.58 -1.62 -0.99
C ASP A 96 11.68 -1.62 0.27
N ALA A 97 11.40 -0.47 0.89
CA ALA A 97 10.65 -0.39 2.13
C ALA A 97 9.24 -0.99 2.01
N LEU A 98 8.56 -0.79 0.88
CA LEU A 98 7.25 -1.39 0.58
C LEU A 98 7.31 -2.90 0.27
N LEU A 99 8.51 -3.44 0.09
CA LEU A 99 8.76 -4.82 -0.29
C LEU A 99 9.25 -5.66 0.90
N ALA A 100 9.20 -5.13 2.12
CA ALA A 100 9.70 -5.77 3.33
C ALA A 100 9.10 -7.17 3.60
N ALA A 101 7.86 -7.41 3.14
CA ALA A 101 7.19 -8.71 3.26
C ALA A 101 7.77 -9.78 2.30
N LEU A 102 8.51 -9.39 1.27
CA LEU A 102 9.18 -10.33 0.37
C LEU A 102 10.47 -10.87 1.01
N PRO A 103 10.79 -12.16 0.78
CA PRO A 103 12.01 -12.76 1.27
C PRO A 103 13.25 -12.04 0.69
N ARG A 104 14.31 -11.96 1.50
CA ARG A 104 15.58 -11.32 1.16
C ARG A 104 16.58 -12.37 0.67
N ALA A 105 17.35 -12.02 -0.35
CA ALA A 105 18.53 -12.76 -0.77
C ALA A 105 19.72 -11.83 -0.99
N ASP A 106 20.87 -12.26 -0.48
CA ASP A 106 22.15 -11.58 -0.65
C ASP A 106 22.98 -12.34 -1.69
N LEU A 107 23.38 -11.62 -2.74
CA LEU A 107 24.15 -12.14 -3.85
C LEU A 107 25.63 -11.94 -3.59
N ASP A 108 26.43 -12.93 -4.02
CA ASP A 108 27.88 -12.76 -4.08
C ASP A 108 28.29 -11.75 -5.18
N SER A 109 29.58 -11.45 -5.26
CA SER A 109 30.12 -10.46 -6.21
C SER A 109 29.91 -10.85 -7.67
N ARG A 110 29.98 -12.15 -8.01
CA ARG A 110 29.78 -12.66 -9.36
C ARG A 110 28.31 -12.57 -9.75
N GLN A 111 27.43 -13.07 -8.89
CA GLN A 111 25.97 -13.01 -9.06
C GLN A 111 25.48 -11.57 -9.18
N THR A 112 26.03 -10.66 -8.37
CA THR A 112 25.73 -9.22 -8.45
C THR A 112 26.12 -8.65 -9.82
N ALA A 113 27.33 -8.92 -10.31
CA ALA A 113 27.78 -8.44 -11.61
C ALA A 113 26.94 -9.01 -12.76
N ASP A 114 26.60 -10.30 -12.70
CA ASP A 114 25.74 -10.96 -13.68
C ASP A 114 24.34 -10.31 -13.70
N LEU A 115 23.72 -10.09 -12.54
CA LEU A 115 22.40 -9.47 -12.44
C LEU A 115 22.41 -8.02 -12.98
N LEU A 116 23.41 -7.22 -12.63
CA LEU A 116 23.53 -5.83 -13.10
C LEU A 116 23.77 -5.73 -14.62
N GLN A 117 24.21 -6.81 -15.26
CA GLN A 117 24.33 -6.93 -16.71
C GLN A 117 23.11 -7.64 -17.36
N GLY A 118 22.03 -7.87 -16.60
CA GLY A 118 20.80 -8.47 -17.09
C GLY A 118 20.85 -9.99 -17.26
N ARG A 119 21.87 -10.67 -16.72
CA ARG A 119 21.95 -12.14 -16.75
C ARG A 119 21.13 -12.74 -15.60
N ALA A 120 20.52 -13.89 -15.87
CA ALA A 120 19.75 -14.62 -14.87
C ALA A 120 20.67 -15.20 -13.77
N VAL A 121 20.30 -14.99 -12.51
CA VAL A 121 20.95 -15.59 -11.34
C VAL A 121 20.02 -16.68 -10.80
N ALA A 122 20.57 -17.87 -10.53
CA ALA A 122 19.80 -18.95 -9.92
C ALA A 122 19.61 -18.69 -8.43
N MET A 123 18.38 -18.87 -7.94
CA MET A 123 18.02 -18.76 -6.53
C MET A 123 17.80 -20.16 -5.95
N PRO A 124 18.79 -20.74 -5.23
CA PRO A 124 18.66 -22.10 -4.72
C PRO A 124 17.58 -22.19 -3.63
N GLY A 125 16.75 -23.22 -3.69
CA GLY A 125 15.77 -23.55 -2.63
C GLY A 125 14.47 -22.75 -2.64
N ALA A 126 14.24 -21.89 -3.63
CA ALA A 126 12.98 -21.15 -3.76
C ALA A 126 11.92 -21.96 -4.50
N ALA A 127 10.67 -21.92 -4.02
CA ALA A 127 9.54 -22.40 -4.79
C ALA A 127 9.39 -21.57 -6.08
N PRO A 128 9.11 -22.17 -7.24
CA PRO A 128 8.89 -21.43 -8.47
C PRO A 128 7.78 -20.37 -8.31
N GLY A 129 7.97 -19.19 -8.90
CA GLY A 129 7.07 -18.04 -8.76
C GLY A 129 7.29 -17.21 -7.49
N THR A 130 8.23 -17.59 -6.61
CA THR A 130 8.56 -16.75 -5.44
C THR A 130 9.30 -15.50 -5.89
N THR A 131 8.79 -14.32 -5.50
CA THR A 131 9.46 -13.03 -5.69
C THR A 131 10.33 -12.69 -4.49
N TRP A 132 11.58 -12.31 -4.74
CA TRP A 132 12.60 -11.97 -3.76
C TRP A 132 13.01 -10.51 -3.88
N ARG A 133 13.42 -9.90 -2.77
CA ARG A 133 14.29 -8.72 -2.78
C ARG A 133 15.75 -9.19 -2.84
N VAL A 134 16.49 -8.74 -3.84
CA VAL A 134 17.90 -9.12 -4.03
C VAL A 134 18.83 -7.97 -3.67
N TYR A 135 19.92 -8.30 -2.98
CA TYR A 135 20.94 -7.36 -2.53
C TYR A 135 22.33 -7.82 -2.97
N GLY A 136 23.25 -6.88 -3.15
CA GLY A 136 24.66 -7.16 -3.38
C GLY A 136 25.51 -6.12 -2.66
N ALA A 137 26.55 -6.56 -1.95
CA ALA A 137 27.36 -5.71 -1.07
C ALA A 137 26.51 -4.81 -0.13
N GLY A 138 25.40 -5.35 0.39
CA GLY A 138 24.48 -4.64 1.29
C GLY A 138 23.50 -3.67 0.61
N ARG A 139 23.60 -3.43 -0.70
CA ARG A 139 22.71 -2.53 -1.45
C ARG A 139 21.57 -3.31 -2.11
N PHE A 140 20.36 -2.75 -2.07
CA PHE A 140 19.22 -3.27 -2.81
C PHE A 140 19.45 -3.14 -4.33
N LEU A 141 19.32 -4.25 -5.05
CA LEU A 141 19.53 -4.32 -6.51
C LEU A 141 18.22 -4.40 -7.29
N GLY A 142 17.15 -4.93 -6.67
CA GLY A 142 15.85 -5.06 -7.30
C GLY A 142 15.05 -6.25 -6.80
N ILE A 143 14.06 -6.64 -7.58
CA ILE A 143 13.26 -7.86 -7.35
C ILE A 143 13.65 -8.97 -8.32
N HIS A 144 13.59 -10.21 -7.87
CA HIS A 144 13.85 -11.38 -8.69
C HIS A 144 12.76 -12.43 -8.48
N GLU A 145 12.17 -12.93 -9.56
CA GLU A 145 11.21 -14.02 -9.51
C GLU A 145 11.90 -15.35 -9.84
N SER A 146 11.73 -16.34 -8.96
CA SER A 146 12.31 -17.67 -9.17
C SER A 146 11.59 -18.35 -10.34
N SER A 147 12.29 -18.56 -11.44
CA SER A 147 11.73 -19.20 -12.62
C SER A 147 11.55 -20.71 -12.42
N LEU A 148 10.49 -21.24 -13.04
CA LEU A 148 10.33 -22.68 -13.29
C LEU A 148 11.45 -23.09 -14.26
N LYS A 149 12.47 -23.79 -13.77
CA LYS A 149 13.28 -24.65 -14.62
C LYS A 149 12.71 -26.06 -14.62
#